data_AF-A0A1F9NDE8-F1
#
_entry.id   AF-A0A1F9NDE8-F1
#
_cell.length_a   1.000
_cell.length_b   1.000
_cell.length_c   1.000
_cell.angle_alpha   90.00
_cell.angle_beta   90.00
_cell.angle_gamma   90.00
#
_symmetry.space_group_name_H-M   'P 1'
#
loop_
_entity.id
_entity.type
_entity.pdbx_description
1 polymer ?
#
loop_
_entity_poly.entity_id
_entity_poly.type
_entity_poly.pdbx_seq_one_letter_code
_entity_poly.pdbx_strand_id
1 'polypeptide(L)'
;MSKAKIPTDLRQRLEEARLDSLALVRAIDRLDLSAVELPQQLLHELFELDADFAEALWALGQPPNALDYRAMVRDTLASLKRRPEVLEEFLARLPARAIQPLAAYRAAIRAALARADAYYEIPGHEEH
;
A
#
# COMPACT_ATOMS: atom_id res chain seq x y z
N MET A 1 22.30 -8.24 14.55
CA MET A 1 21.61 -7.53 15.66
C MET A 1 20.23 -8.16 15.88
N SER A 2 19.69 -8.18 17.10
CA SER A 2 18.44 -8.92 17.41
C SER A 2 17.19 -8.31 16.76
N LYS A 3 16.32 -9.15 16.18
CA LYS A 3 14.98 -8.81 15.64
C LYS A 3 14.00 -8.32 16.72
N ALA A 4 14.39 -8.28 18.00
CA ALA A 4 13.53 -7.93 19.14
C ALA A 4 12.89 -6.51 19.12
N LYS A 5 13.13 -5.70 18.10
CA LYS A 5 12.51 -4.36 17.92
C LYS A 5 11.49 -4.29 16.78
N ILE A 6 11.29 -5.36 16.01
CA ILE A 6 10.30 -5.41 14.94
C ILE A 6 8.96 -5.82 15.56
N PRO A 7 7.89 -5.03 15.42
CA PRO A 7 6.55 -5.44 15.86
C PRO A 7 6.14 -6.76 15.19
N THR A 8 5.58 -7.69 15.95
CA THR A 8 5.23 -9.03 15.46
C THR A 8 4.12 -9.01 14.40
N ASP A 9 3.30 -7.97 14.41
CA ASP A 9 2.20 -7.69 13.49
C ASP A 9 2.63 -6.85 12.27
N LEU A 10 3.87 -6.34 12.22
CA LEU A 10 4.30 -5.40 11.18
C LEU A 10 4.12 -6.00 9.77
N ARG A 11 4.50 -7.26 9.57
CA ARG A 11 4.35 -7.95 8.29
C ARG A 11 2.88 -7.96 7.84
N GLN A 12 1.98 -8.35 8.74
CA GLN A 12 0.55 -8.41 8.44
C GLN A 12 0.00 -7.03 8.06
N ARG A 13 0.36 -6.00 8.82
CA ARG A 13 -0.07 -4.61 8.55
C ARG A 13 0.40 -4.10 7.20
N LEU A 14 1.62 -4.46 6.81
CA LEU A 14 2.16 -4.10 5.50
C LEU A 14 1.46 -4.86 4.38
N GLU A 15 1.22 -6.16 4.54
CA GLU A 15 0.46 -6.93 3.55
C GLU A 15 -0.95 -6.35 3.36
N GLU A 16 -1.65 -6.03 4.45
CA GLU A 16 -2.96 -5.38 4.38
C GLU A 16 -2.91 -4.04 3.64
N ALA A 17 -1.91 -3.19 3.95
CA ALA A 17 -1.73 -1.90 3.30
C ALA A 17 -1.44 -2.04 1.79
N ARG A 18 -0.59 -2.97 1.39
CA ARG A 18 -0.28 -3.29 -0.02
C ARG A 18 -1.52 -3.76 -0.77
N LEU A 19 -2.30 -4.67 -0.18
CA LEU A 19 -3.53 -5.18 -0.79
C LEU A 19 -4.58 -4.07 -0.97
N ASP A 20 -4.69 -3.17 0.00
CA ASP A 20 -5.57 -2.03 -0.09
C ASP A 20 -5.12 -1.03 -1.17
N SER A 21 -3.81 -0.83 -1.35
CA SER A 21 -3.25 0.01 -2.41
C SER A 21 -3.50 -0.61 -3.78
N LEU A 22 -3.22 -1.91 -3.94
CA LEU A 22 -3.49 -2.64 -5.19
C LEU A 22 -4.98 -2.60 -5.56
N ALA A 23 -5.86 -2.79 -4.58
CA ALA A 23 -7.29 -2.66 -4.79
C ALA A 23 -7.71 -1.24 -5.18
N LEU A 24 -7.08 -0.21 -4.61
CA LEU A 24 -7.35 1.19 -4.96
C LEU A 24 -6.96 1.49 -6.40
N VAL A 25 -5.74 1.13 -6.81
CA VAL A 25 -5.21 1.42 -8.15
C VAL A 25 -6.05 0.70 -9.21
N ARG A 26 -6.26 -0.61 -9.05
CA ARG A 26 -7.11 -1.39 -9.96
C ARG A 26 -8.56 -0.90 -10.00
N ALA A 27 -9.05 -0.29 -8.91
CA ALA A 27 -10.39 0.30 -8.89
C ALA A 27 -10.43 1.64 -9.63
N ILE A 28 -9.38 2.47 -9.52
CA ILE A 28 -9.22 3.71 -10.29
C ILE A 28 -9.18 3.42 -11.78
N ASP A 29 -8.46 2.37 -12.21
CA ASP A 29 -8.38 1.95 -13.62
C ASP A 29 -9.73 1.57 -14.24
N ARG A 30 -10.74 1.27 -13.42
CA ARG A 30 -12.11 0.96 -13.86
C ARG A 30 -13.01 2.18 -13.96
N LEU A 31 -12.54 3.34 -13.52
CA LEU A 31 -13.30 4.58 -13.60
C LEU A 31 -13.01 5.30 -14.90
N ASP A 32 -14.05 5.93 -15.45
CA ASP A 32 -13.91 6.89 -16.54
C ASP A 32 -13.57 8.27 -15.97
N LEU A 33 -12.32 8.40 -15.51
CA LEU A 33 -11.74 9.64 -15.01
C LEU A 33 -10.59 10.09 -15.90
N SER A 34 -10.62 11.36 -16.30
CA SER A 34 -9.46 11.96 -16.95
C SER A 34 -8.34 12.22 -15.94
N ALA A 35 -7.11 12.35 -16.44
CA ALA A 35 -5.96 12.67 -15.59
C ALA A 35 -6.11 13.98 -14.80
N VAL A 36 -6.88 14.95 -15.33
CA VAL A 36 -7.15 16.25 -14.67
C VAL A 36 -8.13 16.11 -13.51
N GLU A 37 -8.99 15.10 -13.54
CA GLU A 37 -9.97 14.85 -12.47
C GLU A 37 -9.39 14.03 -11.33
N LEU A 38 -8.30 13.31 -11.58
CA LEU A 38 -7.57 12.59 -10.55
C LEU A 38 -6.68 13.57 -9.76
N PRO A 39 -6.73 13.55 -8.41
CA PRO A 39 -5.81 14.29 -7.56
C PRO A 39 -4.36 13.76 -7.69
N GLN A 40 -3.65 14.10 -8.77
CA GLN A 40 -2.37 13.50 -9.16
C GLN A 40 -1.30 13.54 -8.06
N GLN A 41 -1.21 14.65 -7.31
CA GLN A 41 -0.25 14.79 -6.21
C GLN A 41 -0.51 13.80 -5.08
N LEU A 42 -1.78 13.61 -4.70
CA LEU A 42 -2.17 12.66 -3.65
C LEU A 42 -2.06 11.22 -4.14
N LEU A 43 -2.36 10.97 -5.42
CA LEU A 43 -2.15 9.66 -6.04
C LEU A 43 -0.66 9.28 -6.04
N HIS A 44 0.22 10.22 -6.38
CA HIS A 44 1.66 10.02 -6.30
C HIS A 44 2.10 9.74 -4.86
N GLU A 45 1.62 10.51 -3.88
CA GLU A 45 1.93 10.27 -2.47
C GLU A 45 1.45 8.89 -1.98
N LEU A 46 0.30 8.41 -2.44
CA LEU A 46 -0.17 7.05 -2.16
C LEU A 46 0.74 5.98 -2.78
N PHE A 47 1.31 6.23 -3.96
CA PHE A 47 2.29 5.33 -4.58
C PHE A 47 3.63 5.32 -3.84
N GLU A 48 4.13 6.47 -3.38
CA GLU A 48 5.34 6.53 -2.55
C GLU A 48 5.16 5.74 -1.25
N LEU A 49 4.02 5.89 -0.58
CA LEU A 49 3.69 5.09 0.61
C LEU A 49 3.60 3.59 0.29
N ASP A 50 3.04 3.23 -0.87
CA ASP A 50 2.95 1.84 -1.30
C ASP A 50 4.34 1.21 -1.59
N ALA A 51 5.25 2.01 -2.14
CA ALA A 51 6.65 1.64 -2.36
C ALA A 51 7.40 1.45 -1.03
N ASP A 52 7.21 2.34 -0.05
CA ASP A 52 7.75 2.18 1.31
C ASP A 52 7.31 0.83 1.93
N PHE A 53 6.06 0.42 1.70
CA PHE A 53 5.55 -0.85 2.21
C PHE A 53 6.17 -2.05 1.50
N ALA A 54 6.36 -1.98 0.18
CA ALA A 54 7.03 -3.01 -0.60
C ALA A 54 8.47 -3.21 -0.15
N GLU A 55 9.22 -2.11 0.00
CA GLU A 55 10.60 -2.13 0.48
C GLU A 55 10.68 -2.74 1.88
N ALA A 56 9.78 -2.35 2.79
CA ALA A 56 9.74 -2.91 4.13
C ALA A 56 9.41 -4.41 4.13
N LEU A 57 8.47 -4.88 3.29
CA LEU A 57 8.15 -6.31 3.17
C LEU A 57 9.34 -7.11 2.64
N TRP A 58 10.02 -6.60 1.62
CA TRP A 58 11.23 -7.20 1.07
C TRP A 58 12.32 -7.30 2.15
N ALA A 59 12.57 -6.21 2.86
CA ALA A 59 13.58 -6.13 3.92
C ALA A 59 13.29 -7.10 5.07
N LEU A 60 12.02 -7.28 5.45
CA LEU A 60 11.60 -8.26 6.45
C LEU A 60 11.85 -9.72 6.01
N GLY A 61 11.96 -9.98 4.70
CA GLY A 61 12.37 -11.26 4.13
C GLY A 61 13.89 -11.50 4.15
N GLN A 62 14.70 -10.46 4.32
CA GLN A 62 16.15 -10.56 4.32
C GLN A 62 16.73 -11.20 5.60
N PRO A 63 17.95 -11.78 5.53
CA PRO A 63 18.59 -12.36 6.70
C PRO A 63 18.93 -11.30 7.77
N PRO A 64 18.99 -11.67 9.08
CA PRO A 64 19.02 -10.74 10.23
C PRO A 64 20.19 -9.73 10.33
N ASN A 65 21.13 -9.74 9.41
CA ASN A 65 22.32 -8.88 9.41
C ASN A 65 22.50 -8.08 8.11
N ALA A 66 21.51 -8.07 7.21
CA ALA A 66 21.61 -7.37 5.94
C ALA A 66 21.32 -5.86 6.05
N LEU A 67 20.50 -5.42 7.02
CA LEU A 67 19.91 -4.07 7.05
C LEU A 67 19.82 -3.48 8.47
N ASP A 68 19.76 -2.15 8.57
CA ASP A 68 19.35 -1.44 9.79
C ASP A 68 17.81 -1.47 9.93
N TYR A 69 17.32 -2.54 10.55
CA TYR A 69 15.89 -2.74 10.80
C TYR A 69 15.27 -1.67 11.72
N ARG A 70 16.05 -0.92 12.51
CA ARG A 70 15.47 0.05 13.45
C ARG A 70 15.00 1.30 12.73
N ALA A 71 15.83 1.84 11.85
CA ALA A 71 15.47 3.00 11.03
C ALA A 71 14.29 2.66 10.13
N MET A 72 14.38 1.53 9.42
CA MET A 72 13.31 1.01 8.57
C MET A 72 11.99 0.87 9.34
N VAL A 73 11.95 0.18 10.49
CA VAL A 73 10.70 0.01 11.27
C VAL A 73 10.10 1.35 11.67
N ARG A 74 10.91 2.32 12.10
CA ARG A 74 10.41 3.65 12.48
C ARG A 74 9.73 4.33 11.29
N ASP A 75 10.40 4.31 10.15
CA ASP A 75 9.94 5.02 8.95
C ASP A 75 8.70 4.33 8.37
N THR A 76 8.69 3.00 8.30
CA THR A 76 7.52 2.19 7.91
C THR A 76 6.30 2.44 8.81
N LEU A 77 6.49 2.55 10.13
CA LEU A 77 5.39 2.84 11.05
C LEU A 77 4.84 4.26 10.84
N ALA A 78 5.69 5.22 10.46
CA ALA A 78 5.25 6.56 10.11
C ALA A 78 4.44 6.56 8.80
N SER A 79 4.89 5.85 7.77
CA SER A 79 4.16 5.70 6.49
C SER A 79 2.80 5.01 6.70
N LEU A 80 2.74 3.95 7.51
CA LEU A 80 1.47 3.28 7.89
C LEU A 80 0.51 4.23 8.60
N LYS A 81 1.02 5.14 9.44
CA LYS A 81 0.20 6.14 10.14
C LYS A 81 -0.31 7.23 9.19
N ARG A 82 0.50 7.64 8.21
CA ARG A 82 0.17 8.72 7.25
C ARG A 82 -0.86 8.28 6.21
N ARG A 83 -0.81 7.01 5.78
CA ARG A 83 -1.65 6.50 4.67
C ARG A 83 -3.16 6.79 4.79
N PRO A 84 -3.83 6.56 5.94
CA PRO A 84 -5.27 6.84 6.05
C PRO A 84 -5.61 8.31 5.78
N GLU A 85 -4.77 9.24 6.25
CA GLU A 85 -4.97 10.68 6.08
C GLU A 85 -4.88 11.07 4.58
N VAL A 86 -3.86 10.57 3.88
CA VAL A 86 -3.68 10.80 2.43
C VAL A 86 -4.82 10.18 1.62
N LEU A 87 -5.26 8.98 2.00
CA LEU A 87 -6.37 8.32 1.33
C LEU A 87 -7.68 9.07 1.52
N GLU A 88 -7.97 9.54 2.74
CA GLU A 88 -9.16 10.35 3.02
C GLU A 88 -9.16 11.63 2.19
N GLU A 89 -8.02 12.33 2.14
CA GLU A 89 -7.89 13.54 1.33
C GLU A 89 -8.03 13.26 -0.18
N PHE A 90 -7.44 12.16 -0.66
CA PHE A 90 -7.59 11.73 -2.05
C PHE A 90 -9.06 11.50 -2.40
N LEU A 91 -9.78 10.75 -1.55
CA LEU A 91 -11.20 10.46 -1.76
C LEU A 91 -12.07 11.72 -1.70
N ALA A 92 -11.76 12.67 -0.82
CA ALA A 92 -12.49 13.93 -0.68
C ALA A 92 -12.35 14.84 -1.91
N ARG A 93 -11.26 14.71 -2.67
CA ARG A 93 -10.99 15.51 -3.89
C ARG A 93 -11.50 14.87 -5.18
N LEU A 94 -12.01 13.64 -5.12
CA LEU A 94 -12.60 13.00 -6.30
C LEU A 94 -13.95 13.60 -6.68
N PRO A 95 -14.31 13.60 -7.97
CA PRO A 95 -15.64 14.02 -8.40
C PRO A 95 -16.70 13.08 -7.80
N ALA A 96 -17.83 13.63 -7.37
CA ALA A 96 -18.89 12.87 -6.69
C ALA A 96 -19.36 11.62 -7.45
N ARG A 97 -19.36 11.68 -8.79
CA ARG A 97 -19.72 10.55 -9.67
C ARG A 97 -18.80 9.33 -9.55
N ALA A 98 -17.56 9.53 -9.07
CA ALA A 98 -16.57 8.47 -8.89
C ALA A 98 -16.61 7.81 -7.51
N ILE A 99 -17.14 8.48 -6.48
CA ILE A 99 -17.02 8.03 -5.09
C ILE A 99 -17.68 6.65 -4.87
N GLN A 100 -18.94 6.51 -5.28
CA GLN A 100 -19.69 5.25 -5.09
C GLN A 100 -19.13 4.09 -5.95
N PRO A 101 -18.88 4.27 -7.26
CA PRO A 101 -18.25 3.23 -8.07
C PRO A 101 -16.87 2.82 -7.55
N LEU A 102 -16.04 3.78 -7.14
CA LEU A 102 -14.71 3.51 -6.58
C LEU A 102 -14.80 2.62 -5.34
N ALA A 103 -15.69 2.96 -4.41
CA ALA A 103 -15.90 2.17 -3.20
C ALA A 103 -16.34 0.73 -3.52
N ALA A 104 -17.27 0.57 -4.46
CA ALA A 104 -17.75 -0.74 -4.90
C ALA A 104 -16.64 -1.58 -5.56
N TYR A 105 -15.89 -0.99 -6.50
CA TYR A 105 -14.78 -1.69 -7.16
C TYR A 105 -13.67 -2.03 -6.19
N ARG A 106 -13.30 -1.10 -5.30
CA ARG A 106 -12.25 -1.33 -4.30
C ARG A 106 -12.63 -2.49 -3.38
N ALA A 107 -13.87 -2.53 -2.88
CA ALA A 107 -14.35 -3.62 -2.04
C ALA A 107 -14.36 -4.97 -2.77
N ALA A 108 -14.89 -5.01 -4.00
CA ALA A 108 -14.94 -6.23 -4.80
C ALA A 108 -13.55 -6.77 -5.15
N ILE A 109 -12.63 -5.88 -5.56
CA ILE A 109 -11.25 -6.25 -5.89
C ILE A 109 -10.54 -6.73 -4.62
N ARG A 110 -10.65 -5.98 -3.51
CA ARG A 110 -9.99 -6.33 -2.24
C ARG A 110 -10.42 -7.70 -1.70
N ALA A 111 -11.69 -8.07 -1.90
CA ALA A 111 -12.22 -9.38 -1.52
C ALA A 111 -11.71 -10.53 -2.40
N ALA A 112 -11.28 -10.23 -3.64
CA ALA A 112 -10.74 -11.22 -4.57
C ALA A 112 -9.21 -11.40 -4.44
N LEU A 113 -8.51 -10.47 -3.78
CA LEU A 113 -7.07 -10.57 -3.58
C LEU A 113 -6.72 -11.60 -2.51
N ALA A 114 -5.73 -12.44 -2.81
CA ALA A 114 -5.08 -13.33 -1.86
C ALA A 114 -3.96 -12.59 -1.11
N ARG A 115 -3.50 -13.14 0.01
CA ARG A 115 -2.36 -12.59 0.77
C ARG A 115 -1.09 -12.50 -0.07
N ALA A 116 -0.89 -13.45 -0.99
CA ALA A 116 0.27 -13.48 -1.88
C ALA A 116 0.35 -12.23 -2.79
N ASP A 117 -0.79 -11.64 -3.17
CA ASP A 117 -0.83 -10.44 -4.01
C ASP A 117 -0.15 -9.23 -3.36
N ALA A 118 0.02 -9.22 -2.03
CA ALA A 118 0.74 -8.16 -1.33
C ALA A 118 2.22 -8.05 -1.76
N TYR A 119 2.77 -9.14 -2.29
CA TYR A 119 4.16 -9.26 -2.72
C TYR A 119 4.34 -9.04 -4.23
N TYR A 120 3.27 -8.68 -4.95
CA TYR A 120 3.36 -8.29 -6.35
C TYR A 120 4.37 -7.13 -6.51
N GLU A 121 5.21 -7.23 -7.55
CA GLU A 121 6.31 -6.29 -7.86
C GLU A 121 7.43 -6.20 -6.79
N ILE A 122 7.44 -7.09 -5.80
CA ILE A 122 8.57 -7.23 -4.88
C ILE A 122 9.62 -8.19 -5.45
N PRO A 123 10.89 -7.78 -5.65
CA PRO A 123 11.93 -8.65 -6.17
C PRO A 123 12.10 -9.94 -5.35
N GLY A 124 12.20 -11.08 -6.02
CA GLY A 124 12.34 -12.40 -5.38
C GLY A 124 11.02 -13.01 -4.86
N HIS A 125 9.89 -12.35 -5.12
CA HIS A 125 8.54 -12.86 -4.91
C HIS A 125 7.77 -13.06 -6.23
N GLU A 126 8.51 -13.21 -7.32
CA GLU A 126 7.93 -13.56 -8.63
C GLU A 126 7.38 -14.98 -8.55
N GLU A 127 6.05 -15.08 -8.68
CA GLU A 127 5.26 -16.31 -8.89
C GLU A 127 4.87 -17.14 -7.65
N HIS A 128 3.57 -17.13 -7.37
CA HIS A 128 2.79 -18.35 -7.14
C HIS A 128 1.47 -18.27 -7.92
#